data_AF-A0A662T6W0-F1
#
_entry.id   AF-A0A662T6W0-F1
#
_cell.length_a   1.000
_cell.length_b   1.000
_cell.length_c   1.000
_cell.angle_alpha   90.00
_cell.angle_beta   90.00
_cell.angle_gamma   90.00
#
_symmetry.space_group_name_H-M   'P 1'
#
loop_
_entity.id
_entity.type
_entity.pdbx_description
1 polymer ?
#
loop_
_entity_poly.entity_id
_entity_poly.type
_entity_poly.pdbx_seq_one_letter_code
_entity_poly.pdbx_strand_id
1 'polypeptide(L)' 'MISHPYLKYLRSETVPTVFCPGCGIGILMKAFFEALDKLGYSDMREFVFVSGIGCSAWIPSPHFKADTIHT' A
#
# COMPACT_ATOMS: atom_id res chain seq x y z
N MET A 1 11.37 -7.52 18.69
CA MET A 1 11.59 -7.39 17.23
C MET A 1 10.66 -6.26 16.77
N ILE A 2 11.21 -5.15 16.28
CA ILE A 2 10.40 -3.97 15.92
C ILE A 2 9.79 -4.22 14.54
N SER A 3 8.46 -4.19 14.44
CA SER A 3 7.73 -4.32 13.17
C SER A 3 7.44 -2.93 12.61
N HIS A 4 7.61 -2.75 11.31
CA HIS A 4 7.29 -1.48 10.65
C HIS A 4 5.77 -1.19 10.75
N PRO A 5 5.34 0.02 11.16
CA PRO A 5 3.95 0.30 11.55
C PRO A 5 2.91 0.01 10.44
N TYR A 6 3.31 0.17 9.17
CA TYR A 6 2.42 -0.04 8.02
C TYR A 6 2.40 -1.47 7.47
N LEU A 7 3.12 -2.43 8.08
CA LEU A 7 3.07 -3.83 7.64
C LEU A 7 1.67 -4.46 7.77
N LYS A 8 0.77 -3.90 8.58
CA LYS A 8 -0.63 -4.32 8.63
C LYS A 8 -1.40 -4.07 7.32
N TYR A 9 -0.98 -3.10 6.52
CA TYR A 9 -1.59 -2.74 5.24
C TYR A 9 -0.81 -3.27 4.02
N LEU A 10 0.37 -3.86 4.24
CA LEU A 10 1.27 -4.29 3.17
C LEU A 10 1.41 -5.81 3.14
N ARG A 11 1.60 -6.37 1.95
CA ARG A 11 2.06 -7.75 1.77
C ARG A 11 3.55 -7.81 2.09
N SER A 12 3.92 -8.50 3.16
CA SER A 12 5.29 -8.53 3.69
C SER A 12 6.33 -8.97 2.66
N GLU A 13 5.95 -9.89 1.78
CA GLU A 13 6.77 -10.43 0.69
C GLU A 13 7.06 -9.43 -0.44
N THR A 14 6.37 -8.29 -0.46
CA THR A 14 6.52 -7.24 -1.48
C THR A 14 7.35 -6.05 -1.00
N VAL A 15 7.87 -6.12 0.24
CA VAL A 15 8.76 -5.11 0.82
C VAL A 15 10.21 -5.58 0.62
N PRO A 16 11.16 -4.71 0.23
CA PRO A 16 11.04 -3.27 0.00
C PRO A 16 10.25 -2.91 -1.27
N THR A 17 9.66 -1.71 -1.28
CA THR A 17 8.95 -1.20 -2.46
C THR A 17 9.92 -0.92 -3.61
N VAL A 18 9.39 -0.90 -4.83
CA VAL A 18 10.17 -0.61 -6.06
C VAL A 18 10.34 0.89 -6.33
N PHE A 19 9.80 1.74 -5.47
CA PHE A 19 9.79 3.19 -5.71
C PHE A 19 11.17 3.81 -5.52
N CYS A 20 11.51 4.76 -6.40
CA CYS A 20 12.75 5.52 -6.28
C CYS A 20 12.82 6.28 -4.94
N PRO A 21 14.02 6.54 -4.39
CA PRO A 21 14.19 7.42 -3.26
C PRO A 21 13.56 8.80 -3.54
N GLY A 22 12.65 9.25 -2.67
CA GLY A 22 11.93 10.51 -2.85
C GLY A 22 10.75 10.47 -3.82
N CYS A 23 10.35 9.30 -4.32
CA CYS A 23 9.21 9.16 -5.23
C CYS A 23 7.89 9.58 -4.55
N GLY A 24 7.15 10.48 -5.20
CA GLY A 24 5.84 10.95 -4.72
C GLY A 24 4.79 9.85 -4.59
N ILE A 25 4.91 8.76 -5.35
CA ILE A 25 4.01 7.59 -5.29
C ILE A 25 4.14 6.88 -3.93
N GLY A 26 5.37 6.71 -3.43
CA GLY A 26 5.62 6.15 -2.10
C GLY A 26 5.12 7.07 -0.98
N ILE A 27 5.24 8.39 -1.17
CA ILE A 27 4.71 9.39 -0.21
C ILE A 27 3.17 9.34 -0.18
N LEU A 28 2.52 9.27 -1.35
CA LEU A 28 1.06 9.09 -1.46
C LEU A 28 0.61 7.81 -0.76
N MET A 29 1.33 6.71 -0.94
CA MET A 29 1.02 5.43 -0.29
C MET A 29 1.05 5.55 1.25
N LYS A 30 2.07 6.22 1.81
CA LYS A 30 2.13 6.53 3.25
C LYS A 30 0.95 7.39 3.70
N ALA A 31 0.64 8.46 2.97
CA ALA A 31 -0.47 9.35 3.30
C ALA A 31 -1.83 8.62 3.31
N PHE A 32 -2.01 7.66 2.40
CA PHE A 32 -3.19 6.80 2.38
C PHE A 32 -3.28 5.92 3.64
N PHE A 33 -2.19 5.29 4.07
CA PHE A 33 -2.18 4.51 5.32
C PHE A 33 -2.47 5.36 6.56
N GLU A 34 -1.93 6.58 6.63
CA GLU A 34 -2.24 7.52 7.71
C GLU A 34 -3.72 7.93 7.72
N ALA A 35 -4.36 8.02 6.55
CA ALA A 35 -5.79 8.28 6.46
C ALA A 35 -6.61 7.08 6.98
N LEU A 36 -6.22 5.85 6.63
CA LEU A 36 -6.86 4.64 7.16
C LEU A 36 -6.77 4.57 8.69
N ASP A 37 -5.60 4.88 9.25
CA ASP A 37 -5.39 4.96 10.70
C ASP A 37 -6.31 5.99 11.35
N LYS A 38 -6.42 7.19 10.79
CA LYS A 38 -7.30 8.26 11.29
C LYS A 38 -8.78 7.91 11.21
N LEU A 39 -9.16 7.09 10.24
CA LEU A 39 -10.53 6.59 10.07
C LEU A 39 -10.82 5.35 10.94
N GLY A 40 -9.82 4.84 11.67
CA GLY A 40 -9.99 3.71 12.60
C GLY A 40 -9.91 2.32 11.94
N TYR A 41 -9.41 2.22 10.70
CA TYR A 41 -9.25 0.92 10.03
C TYR A 41 -8.04 0.16 10.57
N SER A 42 -8.27 -1.07 11.05
CA SER A 42 -7.20 -1.98 11.50
C SER A 42 -6.59 -2.82 10.37
N ASP A 43 -7.34 -3.03 9.28
CA ASP A 43 -6.94 -3.76 8.08
C ASP A 43 -7.74 -3.29 6.85
N MET A 44 -7.49 -3.90 5.68
CA MET A 44 -8.15 -3.57 4.40
C MET A 44 -8.96 -4.76 3.82
N ARG A 45 -9.52 -5.64 4.66
CA ARG A 45 -10.27 -6.82 4.19
C ARG A 45 -11.55 -6.49 3.42
N GLU A 46 -12.13 -5.31 3.65
CA GLU A 46 -13.35 -4.85 2.96
C GLU A 46 -13.05 -3.89 1.78
N PHE A 47 -11.80 -3.87 1.30
CA PHE A 47 -11.36 -2.97 0.24
C PHE A 47 -11.00 -3.76 -1.02
N VAL A 48 -11.39 -3.22 -2.17
CA VAL A 48 -10.87 -3.62 -3.47
C VAL A 48 -10.17 -2.44 -4.12
N PHE A 49 -8.95 -2.65 -4.59
CA PHE A 49 -8.17 -1.63 -5.29
C PHE A 49 -8.00 -2.00 -6.76
N VAL A 50 -8.31 -1.07 -7.65
CA VAL A 50 -8.14 -1.24 -9.09
C VAL A 50 -6.98 -0.36 -9.55
N SER A 51 -6.08 -0.93 -10.34
CA SER A 51 -4.90 -0.24 -10.87
C SER A 51 -4.74 -0.44 -12.36
N GLY A 52 -4.25 0.60 -13.02
CA GLY A 52 -3.85 0.57 -14.43
C GLY A 52 -2.44 0.01 -14.65
N ILE A 53 -1.82 0.38 -15.76
CA ILE A 53 -0.38 0.17 -16.00
C ILE A 53 0.43 1.42 -15.64
N GLY A 54 1.54 1.23 -14.91
CA GLY A 54 2.51 2.29 -14.61
C GLY A 54 3.12 2.17 -13.22
N CYS A 55 4.06 3.06 -12.88
CA CYS A 55 4.71 3.06 -11.56
C CYS A 55 3.70 3.17 -10.41
N SER A 56 2.63 3.95 -10.58
CA SER A 56 1.59 4.13 -9.55
C SER A 56 0.77 2.87 -9.29
N ALA A 57 0.68 1.96 -10.28
CA ALA A 57 -0.06 0.72 -10.15
C ALA A 57 0.53 -0.23 -9.11
N TRP A 58 1.83 -0.06 -8.82
CA TRP A 58 2.52 -0.82 -7.78
C TRP A 58 2.00 -0.50 -6.38
N ILE A 59 1.34 0.66 -6.16
CA ILE A 59 0.74 1.00 -4.85
C ILE A 59 -0.22 -0.12 -4.40
N PRO A 60 -1.31 -0.42 -5.12
CA PRO A 60 -2.18 -1.51 -4.70
C PRO A 60 -1.63 -2.88 -5.10
N SER A 61 -1.14 -3.06 -6.33
CA SER A 61 -0.73 -4.38 -6.84
C SER A 61 0.77 -4.40 -7.15
N PRO A 62 1.63 -5.08 -6.37
CA PRO A 62 1.27 -6.12 -5.39
C PRO A 62 1.23 -5.65 -3.93
N HIS A 63 1.54 -4.38 -3.62
CA HIS A 63 1.91 -4.00 -2.25
C HIS A 63 0.76 -4.08 -1.23
N PHE A 64 -0.48 -3.76 -1.58
CA PHE A 64 -1.57 -3.70 -0.60
C PHE A 64 -2.03 -5.10 -0.17
N LYS A 65 -2.16 -5.27 1.15
CA LYS A 65 -2.79 -6.44 1.77
C LYS A 65 -4.32 -6.30 1.71
N ALA A 66 -4.84 -6.34 0.49
CA ALA A 66 -6.25 -6.27 0.13
C ALA A 66 -6.47 -7.01 -1.19
N ASP A 67 -7.73 -7.13 -1.60
CA ASP A 67 -8.07 -7.58 -2.95
C ASP A 67 -7.69 -6.50 -3.97
N THR A 68 -7.04 -6.94 -5.05
CA THR A 68 -6.45 -6.04 -6.04
C THR A 68 -6.74 -6.53 -7.45
N ILE A 69 -7.16 -5.62 -8.33
CA ILE A 69 -7.33 -5.85 -9.76
C ILE A 69 -6.32 -4.96 -10.50
N HIS A 70 -5.61 -5.54 -11.47
CA HIS A 70 -4.61 -4.86 -12.28
C HIS A 70 -4.97 -5.05 -13.76
N THR A 71 -5.22 -3.95 -14.48
CA THR A 71 -5.74 -3.94 -15.86
C THR A 71 -5.04 -2.93 -16.74
#